data_AF-A0A3R1AMN0-F1
#
_entry.id   AF-A0A3R1AMN0-F1
#
_cell.length_a   1.000
_cell.length_b   1.000
_cell.length_c   1.000
_cell.angle_alpha   90.00
_cell.angle_beta   90.00
_cell.angle_gamma   90.00
#
_symmetry.space_group_name_H-M   'P 1'
#
loop_
_entity.id
_entity.type
_entity.pdbx_description
1 polymer ?
#
loop_
_entity_poly.entity_id
_entity_poly.type
_entity_poly.pdbx_seq_one_letter_code
_entity_poly.pdbx_strand_id
1 'polypeptide(L)'
;ISVTGTGQDTAQGALNVNGGNFSAQNTTLEGTASRNNVGAKLAGNINVTQGNLSINGTANRVNSASGVTGVVSGDTLNITVSSGALNVSGKVNDTGNNATNASTATGLNLVNATLNATTANLSGISTNAGTGFTLNNVTLAGGIEKGANVSFSSAGSGKPVTNVIGNGVLNATTTEALMLAGIENTTQISASGMVLGGSGDDWNQNYTSTKGGGWIFDGATVSKTGNISLQGVGFVNSSVTAGQDLTVNNGDASLTVQNTTLNATAGNISLTGNAGISLS
;
A
#
# COMPACT_ATOMS: atom_id res chain seq x y z
N ILE A 1 20.71 -17.26 8.64
CA ILE A 1 19.66 -18.27 8.91
C ILE A 1 18.72 -18.27 7.72
N SER A 2 18.30 -19.44 7.24
CA SER A 2 17.26 -19.56 6.21
C SER A 2 16.25 -20.61 6.64
N VAL A 3 14.96 -20.25 6.59
CA VAL A 3 13.84 -21.14 6.86
C VAL A 3 12.92 -21.11 5.64
N THR A 4 12.65 -22.28 5.08
CA THR A 4 11.79 -22.41 3.90
C THR A 4 10.61 -23.33 4.18
N GLY A 5 9.46 -23.02 3.60
CA GLY A 5 8.24 -23.80 3.69
C GLY A 5 7.55 -23.92 2.33
N THR A 6 6.99 -25.08 2.04
CA THR A 6 6.19 -25.33 0.84
C THR A 6 4.84 -25.93 1.21
N GLY A 7 3.80 -25.60 0.46
CA GLY A 7 2.45 -26.06 0.79
C GLY A 7 1.44 -25.91 -0.34
N GLN A 8 0.30 -26.59 -0.21
CA GLN A 8 -0.82 -26.57 -1.15
C GLN A 8 -2.12 -26.58 -0.36
N ASP A 9 -3.11 -25.80 -0.80
CA ASP A 9 -4.51 -25.84 -0.35
C ASP A 9 -4.76 -25.86 1.17
N THR A 10 -3.85 -25.29 1.97
CA THR A 10 -4.10 -25.03 3.40
C THR A 10 -4.42 -23.54 3.57
N ALA A 11 -5.06 -23.16 4.68
CA ALA A 11 -5.25 -21.73 5.02
C ALA A 11 -4.13 -21.19 5.93
N GLN A 12 -3.16 -22.05 6.29
CA GLN A 12 -2.19 -21.77 7.34
C GLN A 12 -0.86 -21.19 6.82
N GLY A 13 -0.69 -21.11 5.50
CA GLY A 13 0.55 -20.70 4.86
C GLY A 13 1.49 -21.86 4.59
N ALA A 14 2.21 -21.79 3.47
CA ALA A 14 3.29 -22.72 3.13
C ALA A 14 4.46 -22.59 4.12
N LEU A 15 4.73 -21.37 4.60
CA LEU A 15 5.50 -21.12 5.81
C LEU A 15 4.60 -20.43 6.84
N ASN A 16 4.56 -20.96 8.06
CA ASN A 16 3.85 -20.34 9.19
C ASN A 16 4.86 -20.07 10.32
N VAL A 17 5.13 -18.80 10.60
CA VAL A 17 6.04 -18.37 11.65
C VAL A 17 5.24 -17.65 12.73
N ASN A 18 5.26 -18.16 13.96
CA ASN A 18 4.61 -17.56 15.11
C ASN A 18 5.66 -17.07 16.13
N GLY A 19 6.42 -16.07 15.71
CA GLY A 19 7.53 -15.48 16.45
C GLY A 19 8.86 -16.23 16.31
N GLY A 20 9.91 -15.62 16.86
CA GLY A 20 11.26 -16.17 16.88
C GLY A 20 12.32 -15.12 17.20
N ASN A 21 13.47 -15.56 17.71
CA ASN A 21 14.64 -14.72 17.92
C ASN A 21 15.77 -15.20 17.02
N PHE A 22 16.28 -14.31 16.18
CA PHE A 22 17.32 -14.60 15.21
C PHE A 22 18.52 -13.68 15.43
N SER A 23 19.71 -14.27 15.37
CA SER A 23 20.96 -13.58 15.63
C SER A 23 21.98 -14.01 14.58
N ALA A 24 21.78 -13.56 13.34
CA ALA A 24 22.62 -13.89 12.19
C ALA A 24 22.63 -12.74 11.19
N GLN A 25 23.77 -12.49 10.52
CA GLN A 25 23.93 -11.36 9.58
C GLN A 25 22.80 -11.22 8.55
N ASN A 26 22.24 -12.34 8.10
CA ASN A 26 21.03 -12.36 7.28
C ASN A 26 20.11 -13.47 7.76
N THR A 27 18.83 -13.15 7.94
CA THR A 27 17.75 -14.09 8.21
C THR A 27 16.77 -14.06 7.06
N THR A 28 16.50 -15.22 6.45
CA THR A 28 15.52 -15.37 5.37
C THR A 28 14.40 -16.30 5.81
N LEU A 29 13.16 -15.85 5.65
CA LEU A 29 11.94 -16.63 5.87
C LEU A 29 11.20 -16.71 4.54
N GLU A 30 11.10 -17.90 3.97
CA GLU A 30 10.53 -18.09 2.64
C GLU A 30 9.41 -19.12 2.62
N GLY A 31 8.24 -18.73 2.11
CA GLY A 31 7.09 -19.61 1.96
C GLY A 31 6.61 -19.65 0.52
N THR A 32 6.50 -20.86 -0.06
CA THR A 32 5.99 -21.06 -1.42
C THR A 32 4.76 -21.97 -1.42
N ALA A 33 3.60 -21.35 -1.62
CA ALA A 33 2.34 -22.04 -1.87
C ALA A 33 2.20 -22.37 -3.36
N SER A 34 2.35 -23.64 -3.73
CA SER A 34 2.27 -24.01 -5.15
C SER A 34 0.82 -24.06 -5.67
N ARG A 35 -0.18 -24.01 -4.78
CA ARG A 35 -1.61 -23.96 -5.14
C ARG A 35 -2.48 -23.35 -4.02
N ASN A 36 -3.28 -22.34 -4.36
CA ASN A 36 -4.43 -21.78 -3.63
C ASN A 36 -4.26 -21.69 -2.10
N ASN A 37 -3.16 -21.10 -1.64
CA ASN A 37 -2.80 -21.00 -0.23
C ASN A 37 -2.08 -19.67 -0.01
N VAL A 38 -1.67 -19.39 1.22
CA VAL A 38 -0.78 -18.31 1.58
C VAL A 38 0.68 -18.74 1.38
N GLY A 39 1.53 -17.87 0.84
CA GLY A 39 2.97 -18.11 0.76
C GLY A 39 3.60 -18.17 2.14
N ALA A 40 3.65 -17.03 2.84
CA ALA A 40 4.13 -16.94 4.22
C ALA A 40 3.11 -16.24 5.14
N LYS A 41 2.82 -16.88 6.27
CA LYS A 41 2.00 -16.33 7.37
C LYS A 41 2.90 -16.02 8.56
N LEU A 42 2.86 -14.78 9.03
CA LEU A 42 3.71 -14.29 10.12
C LEU A 42 2.86 -13.77 11.29
N ALA A 43 3.13 -14.24 12.50
CA ALA A 43 2.47 -13.78 13.72
C ALA A 43 3.47 -13.68 14.87
N GLY A 44 3.03 -13.09 15.98
CA GLY A 44 3.82 -12.99 17.21
C GLY A 44 5.01 -12.03 17.09
N ASN A 45 6.01 -12.23 17.93
CA ASN A 45 7.20 -11.38 17.99
C ASN A 45 8.38 -12.01 17.24
N ILE A 46 8.80 -11.40 16.15
CA ILE A 46 9.97 -11.77 15.36
C ILE A 46 11.07 -10.75 15.62
N ASN A 47 12.12 -11.17 16.32
CA ASN A 47 13.24 -10.29 16.67
C ASN A 47 14.50 -10.74 15.94
N VAL A 48 15.11 -9.83 15.20
CA VAL A 48 16.43 -9.99 14.57
C VAL A 48 17.39 -9.04 15.28
N THR A 49 18.32 -9.59 16.06
CA THR A 49 19.25 -8.79 16.88
C THR A 49 20.51 -8.39 16.11
N GLN A 50 20.83 -9.09 15.03
CA GLN A 50 21.96 -8.82 14.16
C GLN A 50 21.52 -8.93 12.71
N GLY A 51 21.84 -7.93 11.89
CA GLY A 51 21.72 -8.02 10.44
C GLY A 51 20.30 -7.96 9.87
N ASN A 52 20.17 -8.32 8.60
CA ASN A 52 18.94 -8.10 7.83
C ASN A 52 17.89 -9.19 8.05
N LEU A 53 16.62 -8.83 7.89
CA LEU A 53 15.51 -9.76 7.73
C LEU A 53 14.96 -9.68 6.32
N SER A 54 14.82 -10.83 5.66
CA SER A 54 14.13 -10.97 4.38
C SER A 54 12.99 -11.97 4.53
N ILE A 55 11.78 -11.56 4.16
CA ILE A 55 10.58 -12.36 4.17
C ILE A 55 10.04 -12.41 2.75
N ASN A 56 9.94 -13.61 2.20
CA ASN A 56 9.43 -13.84 0.85
C ASN A 56 8.27 -14.83 0.90
N GLY A 57 7.11 -14.41 0.42
CA GLY A 57 5.94 -15.28 0.32
C GLY A 57 5.44 -15.31 -1.12
N THR A 58 5.45 -16.48 -1.73
CA THR A 58 4.88 -16.69 -3.07
C THR A 58 3.70 -17.63 -3.00
N ALA A 59 2.60 -17.27 -3.66
CA ALA A 59 1.43 -18.12 -3.80
C ALA A 59 0.96 -18.20 -5.25
N ASN A 60 0.50 -19.38 -5.69
CA ASN A 60 -0.09 -19.56 -7.00
C ASN A 60 -1.61 -19.75 -6.88
N ARG A 61 -2.39 -18.82 -7.44
CA ARG A 61 -3.85 -18.98 -7.58
C ARG A 61 -4.11 -19.64 -8.92
N VAL A 62 -4.62 -20.88 -8.92
CA VAL A 62 -4.82 -21.67 -10.16
C VAL A 62 -6.28 -21.92 -10.49
N ASN A 63 -7.20 -21.59 -9.58
CA ASN A 63 -8.65 -21.70 -9.79
C ASN A 63 -9.36 -20.54 -9.09
N SER A 64 -10.67 -20.68 -8.86
CA SER A 64 -11.53 -19.66 -8.26
C SER A 64 -11.36 -19.47 -6.74
N ALA A 65 -10.29 -19.97 -6.13
CA ALA A 65 -10.03 -19.80 -4.70
C ALA A 65 -9.91 -18.32 -4.30
N SER A 66 -10.43 -17.98 -3.11
CA SER A 66 -10.30 -16.67 -2.49
C SER A 66 -9.20 -16.66 -1.42
N GLY A 67 -8.76 -15.47 -1.01
CA GLY A 67 -7.83 -15.31 0.11
C GLY A 67 -6.41 -15.85 -0.16
N VAL A 68 -6.04 -15.97 -1.44
CA VAL A 68 -4.68 -16.34 -1.82
C VAL A 68 -3.76 -15.14 -1.62
N THR A 69 -2.74 -15.30 -0.79
CA THR A 69 -1.87 -14.18 -0.39
C THR A 69 -0.40 -14.57 -0.47
N GLY A 70 0.47 -13.68 -0.95
CA GLY A 70 1.91 -13.89 -0.92
C GLY A 70 2.43 -13.92 0.53
N VAL A 71 2.36 -12.79 1.21
CA VAL A 71 2.69 -12.65 2.65
C VAL A 71 1.52 -12.06 3.41
N VAL A 72 1.15 -12.67 4.54
CA VAL A 72 0.08 -12.18 5.41
C VAL A 72 0.53 -12.12 6.87
N SER A 73 0.08 -11.11 7.61
CA SER A 73 0.17 -11.13 9.07
C SER A 73 -0.96 -11.97 9.69
N GLY A 74 -0.67 -12.61 10.83
CA GLY A 74 -1.70 -13.19 11.71
C GLY A 74 -2.38 -12.11 12.56
N ASP A 75 -3.02 -12.54 13.66
CA ASP A 75 -3.83 -11.66 14.52
C ASP A 75 -3.05 -10.45 15.06
N THR A 76 -1.77 -10.64 15.38
CA THR A 76 -0.82 -9.58 15.74
C THR A 76 0.57 -9.97 15.27
N LEU A 77 1.32 -9.02 14.72
CA LEU A 77 2.69 -9.21 14.26
C LEU A 77 3.59 -8.07 14.74
N ASN A 78 4.65 -8.39 15.46
CA ASN A 78 5.68 -7.41 15.82
C ASN A 78 7.02 -7.88 15.26
N ILE A 79 7.60 -7.07 14.37
CA ILE A 79 8.92 -7.33 13.78
C ILE A 79 9.88 -6.26 14.31
N THR A 80 10.98 -6.70 14.92
CA THR A 80 12.09 -5.82 15.32
C THR A 80 13.37 -6.28 14.64
N VAL A 81 13.93 -5.45 13.77
CA VAL A 81 15.25 -5.63 13.16
C VAL A 81 16.19 -4.60 13.78
N SER A 82 16.97 -5.04 14.76
CA SER A 82 17.76 -4.14 15.64
C SER A 82 18.91 -3.46 14.91
N SER A 83 19.44 -4.10 13.86
CA SER A 83 20.52 -3.56 13.04
C SER A 83 20.38 -4.06 11.59
N GLY A 84 19.95 -3.20 10.66
CA GLY A 84 19.86 -3.56 9.23
C GLY A 84 18.50 -3.25 8.60
N ALA A 85 18.28 -3.87 7.43
CA ALA A 85 17.09 -3.66 6.62
C ALA A 85 16.04 -4.76 6.86
N LEU A 86 14.77 -4.36 6.87
CA LEU A 86 13.62 -5.23 6.76
C LEU A 86 13.15 -5.30 5.30
N ASN A 87 13.15 -6.48 4.70
CA ASN A 87 12.66 -6.69 3.34
C ASN A 87 11.47 -7.66 3.40
N VAL A 88 10.31 -7.23 2.94
CA VAL A 88 9.10 -8.06 2.91
C VAL A 88 8.53 -8.02 1.50
N SER A 89 8.48 -9.19 0.86
CA SER A 89 7.98 -9.36 -0.50
C SER A 89 6.92 -10.44 -0.54
N GLY A 90 5.71 -10.04 -0.93
CA GLY A 90 4.60 -10.95 -1.16
C GLY A 90 4.20 -10.97 -2.63
N LYS A 91 4.11 -12.15 -3.23
CA LYS A 91 3.72 -12.34 -4.62
C LYS A 91 2.60 -13.36 -4.76
N VAL A 92 1.58 -13.01 -5.53
CA VAL A 92 0.60 -13.96 -6.05
C VAL A 92 0.78 -14.08 -7.56
N ASN A 93 1.14 -15.27 -8.03
CA ASN A 93 1.03 -15.63 -9.45
C ASN A 93 -0.40 -16.10 -9.68
N ASP A 94 -1.20 -15.22 -10.27
CA ASP A 94 -2.58 -15.50 -10.55
C ASP A 94 -2.74 -15.99 -12.00
N THR A 95 -2.90 -17.31 -12.14
CA THR A 95 -3.23 -17.98 -13.39
C THR A 95 -4.66 -18.52 -13.39
N GLY A 96 -5.44 -18.23 -12.35
CA GLY A 96 -6.82 -18.65 -12.22
C GLY A 96 -7.66 -17.85 -13.21
N ASN A 97 -8.01 -18.48 -14.33
CA ASN A 97 -8.83 -17.90 -15.40
C ASN A 97 -10.30 -17.70 -14.97
N ASN A 98 -10.51 -16.96 -13.88
CA ASN A 98 -11.81 -16.54 -13.38
C ASN A 98 -11.70 -15.14 -12.77
N ALA A 99 -12.33 -14.17 -13.44
CA ALA A 99 -12.30 -12.76 -13.07
C ALA A 99 -13.03 -12.45 -11.74
N THR A 100 -14.00 -13.27 -11.33
CA THR A 100 -14.86 -12.95 -10.16
C THR A 100 -14.13 -12.99 -8.82
N ASN A 101 -13.19 -13.92 -8.63
CA ASN A 101 -12.41 -14.04 -7.39
C ASN A 101 -10.97 -13.52 -7.52
N ALA A 102 -10.57 -13.08 -8.73
CA ALA A 102 -9.26 -12.46 -8.98
C ALA A 102 -9.05 -11.19 -8.14
N SER A 103 -10.13 -10.49 -7.78
CA SER A 103 -10.10 -9.30 -6.92
C SER A 103 -9.70 -9.59 -5.47
N THR A 104 -9.66 -10.86 -5.05
CA THR A 104 -9.34 -11.25 -3.65
C THR A 104 -7.90 -11.70 -3.45
N ALA A 105 -7.10 -11.76 -4.52
CA ALA A 105 -5.68 -12.06 -4.43
C ALA A 105 -4.92 -10.85 -3.88
N THR A 106 -3.98 -11.10 -2.95
CA THR A 106 -3.18 -10.02 -2.35
C THR A 106 -1.70 -10.38 -2.34
N GLY A 107 -0.83 -9.52 -2.86
CA GLY A 107 0.62 -9.75 -2.77
C GLY A 107 1.08 -9.73 -1.31
N LEU A 108 1.01 -8.57 -0.67
CA LEU A 108 1.41 -8.34 0.71
C LEU A 108 0.23 -7.79 1.52
N ASN A 109 -0.16 -8.47 2.60
CA ASN A 109 -1.25 -8.02 3.47
C ASN A 109 -0.78 -7.95 4.92
N LEU A 110 -0.46 -6.76 5.41
CA LEU A 110 -0.10 -6.52 6.80
C LEU A 110 -1.24 -5.79 7.51
N VAL A 111 -1.81 -6.47 8.49
CA VAL A 111 -2.88 -6.00 9.36
C VAL A 111 -2.44 -6.17 10.82
N ASN A 112 -2.71 -5.17 11.67
CA ASN A 112 -2.38 -5.19 13.10
C ASN A 112 -0.90 -5.52 13.36
N ALA A 113 -0.01 -4.78 12.68
CA ALA A 113 1.43 -5.06 12.72
C ALA A 113 2.24 -3.87 13.22
N THR A 114 3.31 -4.13 13.95
CA THR A 114 4.35 -3.15 14.27
C THR A 114 5.65 -3.58 13.60
N LEU A 115 6.22 -2.71 12.77
CA LEU A 115 7.51 -2.91 12.11
C LEU A 115 8.51 -1.90 12.66
N ASN A 116 9.64 -2.39 13.18
CA ASN A 116 10.74 -1.57 13.67
C ASN A 116 12.04 -2.00 12.97
N ALA A 117 12.64 -1.08 12.21
CA ALA A 117 13.90 -1.30 11.49
C ALA A 117 14.60 0.03 11.19
N THR A 118 15.84 -0.03 10.68
CA THR A 118 16.54 1.15 10.16
C THR A 118 15.97 1.58 8.81
N THR A 119 15.75 0.62 7.91
CA THR A 119 15.13 0.81 6.60
C THR A 119 14.17 -0.33 6.32
N ALA A 120 13.18 -0.10 5.46
CA ALA A 120 12.28 -1.16 5.01
C ALA A 120 11.97 -1.10 3.52
N ASN A 121 11.91 -2.26 2.88
CA ASN A 121 11.38 -2.43 1.53
C ASN A 121 10.16 -3.33 1.61
N LEU A 122 8.99 -2.78 1.28
CA LEU A 122 7.71 -3.47 1.36
C LEU A 122 7.15 -3.60 -0.07
N SER A 123 7.11 -4.82 -0.58
CA SER A 123 6.63 -5.11 -1.93
C SER A 123 5.49 -6.11 -1.92
N GLY A 124 4.46 -5.80 -2.69
CA GLY A 124 3.30 -6.65 -2.86
C GLY A 124 2.90 -6.73 -4.32
N ILE A 125 2.87 -7.93 -4.87
CA ILE A 125 2.60 -8.19 -6.29
C ILE A 125 1.40 -9.12 -6.43
N SER A 126 0.42 -8.72 -7.23
CA SER A 126 -0.60 -9.63 -7.76
C SER A 126 -0.62 -9.56 -9.28
N THR A 127 -0.32 -10.65 -9.97
CA THR A 127 -0.03 -10.58 -11.43
C THR A 127 -1.25 -10.35 -12.31
N ASN A 128 -2.47 -10.44 -11.78
CA ASN A 128 -3.71 -10.31 -12.56
C ASN A 128 -4.62 -9.19 -12.02
N ALA A 129 -5.24 -9.38 -10.85
CA ALA A 129 -6.14 -8.43 -10.21
C ALA A 129 -6.04 -8.48 -8.68
N GLY A 130 -6.86 -7.69 -7.99
CA GLY A 130 -6.89 -7.61 -6.53
C GLY A 130 -5.95 -6.55 -5.99
N THR A 131 -5.13 -6.90 -5.00
CA THR A 131 -4.34 -5.92 -4.25
C THR A 131 -2.85 -6.25 -4.31
N GLY A 132 -2.02 -5.25 -4.59
CA GLY A 132 -0.57 -5.40 -4.57
C GLY A 132 -0.14 -5.51 -3.13
N PHE A 133 -0.26 -4.42 -2.38
CA PHE A 133 -0.07 -4.41 -0.94
C PHE A 133 -1.18 -3.69 -0.16
N THR A 134 -1.41 -4.15 1.07
CA THR A 134 -2.26 -3.52 2.08
C THR A 134 -1.50 -3.38 3.39
N LEU A 135 -1.52 -2.17 3.95
CA LEU A 135 -1.01 -1.86 5.27
C LEU A 135 -2.14 -1.25 6.08
N ASN A 136 -2.83 -2.05 6.90
CA ASN A 136 -3.97 -1.57 7.69
C ASN A 136 -3.69 -1.72 9.18
N ASN A 137 -3.86 -0.65 9.96
CA ASN A 137 -3.46 -0.63 11.37
C ASN A 137 -2.00 -1.12 11.55
N VAL A 138 -1.09 -0.51 10.77
CA VAL A 138 0.35 -0.81 10.82
C VAL A 138 1.10 0.36 11.45
N THR A 139 1.91 0.07 12.45
CA THR A 139 2.82 1.04 13.07
C THR A 139 4.22 0.84 12.50
N LEU A 140 4.80 1.88 11.91
CA LEU A 140 6.21 1.92 11.54
C LEU A 140 6.97 2.67 12.64
N ALA A 141 8.06 2.08 13.14
CA ALA A 141 8.84 2.59 14.26
C ALA A 141 10.36 2.55 13.98
N GLY A 142 11.15 3.22 14.82
CA GLY A 142 12.59 3.30 14.64
C GLY A 142 12.97 4.15 13.43
N GLY A 143 13.94 3.73 12.63
CA GLY A 143 14.40 4.48 11.45
C GLY A 143 13.35 4.59 10.34
N ILE A 144 12.32 3.75 10.37
CA ILE A 144 11.22 3.75 9.38
C ILE A 144 9.96 4.47 9.87
N GLU A 145 10.02 5.16 11.01
CA GLU A 145 8.88 5.86 11.58
C GLU A 145 8.19 6.77 10.54
N LYS A 146 6.87 6.67 10.49
CA LYS A 146 6.00 7.38 9.55
C LYS A 146 6.45 7.29 8.09
N GLY A 147 7.17 6.25 7.70
CA GLY A 147 7.60 6.02 6.31
C GLY A 147 8.90 6.69 5.89
N ALA A 148 9.68 7.29 6.81
CA ALA A 148 10.87 8.08 6.45
C ALA A 148 11.93 7.32 5.62
N ASN A 149 12.17 6.04 5.94
CA ASN A 149 13.14 5.20 5.25
C ASN A 149 12.48 3.93 4.69
N VAL A 150 11.31 4.10 4.07
CA VAL A 150 10.51 3.00 3.53
C VAL A 150 10.31 3.14 2.02
N SER A 151 10.57 2.06 1.30
CA SER A 151 10.19 1.92 -0.10
C SER A 151 8.94 1.03 -0.21
N PHE A 152 7.96 1.48 -0.97
CA PHE A 152 6.79 0.70 -1.36
C PHE A 152 6.87 0.38 -2.86
N SER A 153 6.49 -0.83 -3.26
CA SER A 153 6.39 -1.17 -4.68
C SER A 153 5.36 -2.26 -4.95
N SER A 154 4.62 -2.08 -6.04
CA SER A 154 3.76 -3.11 -6.64
C SER A 154 4.20 -3.49 -8.06
N ALA A 155 5.47 -3.22 -8.41
CA ALA A 155 6.02 -3.50 -9.72
C ALA A 155 5.84 -4.97 -10.14
N GLY A 156 5.31 -5.18 -11.34
CA GLY A 156 4.95 -6.51 -11.85
C GLY A 156 3.51 -6.93 -11.55
N SER A 157 2.73 -6.10 -10.86
CA SER A 157 1.28 -6.34 -10.70
C SER A 157 0.52 -6.06 -11.99
N GLY A 158 -0.66 -6.69 -12.13
CA GLY A 158 -1.59 -6.39 -13.21
C GLY A 158 -2.11 -4.96 -13.16
N LYS A 159 -2.49 -4.38 -14.31
CA LYS A 159 -3.06 -3.02 -14.40
C LYS A 159 -4.25 -2.74 -13.44
N PRO A 160 -5.22 -3.68 -13.23
CA PRO A 160 -6.36 -3.40 -12.36
C PRO A 160 -6.05 -3.56 -10.87
N VAL A 161 -4.83 -3.95 -10.50
CA VAL A 161 -4.42 -4.07 -9.11
C VAL A 161 -4.35 -2.68 -8.47
N THR A 162 -4.76 -2.62 -7.20
CA THR A 162 -4.67 -1.42 -6.35
C THR A 162 -3.81 -1.68 -5.13
N ASN A 163 -3.41 -0.63 -4.42
CA ASN A 163 -2.74 -0.72 -3.13
C ASN A 163 -3.47 0.10 -2.07
N VAL A 164 -3.26 -0.23 -0.80
CA VAL A 164 -3.87 0.47 0.34
C VAL A 164 -2.83 0.76 1.41
N ILE A 165 -2.73 2.02 1.80
CA ILE A 165 -1.96 2.51 2.95
C ILE A 165 -2.95 3.10 3.95
N GLY A 166 -3.13 2.42 5.08
CA GLY A 166 -4.08 2.78 6.12
C GLY A 166 -3.62 3.93 7.01
N ASN A 167 -4.51 4.33 7.92
CA ASN A 167 -4.31 5.47 8.78
C ASN A 167 -3.06 5.31 9.67
N GLY A 168 -2.34 6.41 9.88
CA GLY A 168 -1.19 6.47 10.80
C GLY A 168 0.10 5.80 10.30
N VAL A 169 0.08 5.09 9.17
CA VAL A 169 1.28 4.48 8.55
C VAL A 169 2.25 5.56 8.09
N LEU A 170 1.75 6.57 7.38
CA LEU A 170 2.51 7.71 6.90
C LEU A 170 2.15 8.98 7.67
N ASN A 171 2.87 10.06 7.41
CA ASN A 171 2.47 11.42 7.76
C ASN A 171 2.36 12.27 6.48
N ALA A 172 1.97 13.54 6.60
CA ALA A 172 1.81 14.41 5.44
C ALA A 172 3.10 14.55 4.60
N THR A 173 4.25 14.70 5.25
CA THR A 173 5.55 14.88 4.57
C THR A 173 5.98 13.64 3.80
N THR A 174 5.87 12.45 4.40
CA THR A 174 6.27 11.19 3.74
C THR A 174 5.24 10.74 2.71
N THR A 175 3.97 11.08 2.89
CA THR A 175 2.93 10.92 1.87
C THR A 175 3.24 11.77 0.64
N GLU A 176 3.54 13.06 0.82
CA GLU A 176 3.93 13.96 -0.27
C GLU A 176 5.16 13.43 -1.04
N ALA A 177 6.20 13.04 -0.30
CA ALA A 177 7.42 12.50 -0.89
C ALA A 177 7.16 11.21 -1.70
N LEU A 178 6.35 10.29 -1.17
CA LEU A 178 5.96 9.07 -1.88
C LEU A 178 5.14 9.40 -3.14
N MET A 179 4.21 10.34 -3.05
CA MET A 179 3.36 10.72 -4.18
C MET A 179 4.16 11.31 -5.34
N LEU A 180 5.12 12.19 -5.03
CA LEU A 180 6.04 12.77 -6.02
C LEU A 180 7.00 11.73 -6.60
N ALA A 181 7.43 10.74 -5.81
CA ALA A 181 8.26 9.64 -6.31
C ALA A 181 7.49 8.67 -7.22
N GLY A 182 6.16 8.64 -7.11
CA GLY A 182 5.26 7.83 -7.91
C GLY A 182 5.28 6.34 -7.55
N ILE A 183 4.22 5.64 -7.92
CA ILE A 183 4.03 4.19 -7.69
C ILE A 183 3.42 3.50 -8.91
N GLU A 184 3.53 2.17 -9.00
CA GLU A 184 3.18 1.39 -10.18
C GLU A 184 1.66 1.20 -10.37
N ASN A 185 0.90 1.14 -9.28
CA ASN A 185 -0.54 0.90 -9.29
C ASN A 185 -1.30 1.93 -8.46
N THR A 186 -2.57 2.16 -8.80
CA THR A 186 -3.41 3.11 -8.06
C THR A 186 -3.40 2.78 -6.57
N THR A 187 -3.04 3.77 -5.76
CA THR A 187 -2.84 3.59 -4.32
C THR A 187 -3.76 4.51 -3.54
N GLN A 188 -4.60 3.91 -2.70
CA GLN A 188 -5.41 4.63 -1.73
C GLN A 188 -4.61 4.85 -0.45
N ILE A 189 -4.57 6.10 0.01
CA ILE A 189 -3.89 6.50 1.24
C ILE A 189 -4.92 7.12 2.17
N SER A 190 -5.02 6.59 3.39
CA SER A 190 -5.80 7.24 4.43
C SER A 190 -5.12 8.55 4.82
N ALA A 191 -5.83 9.65 4.57
CA ALA A 191 -5.42 11.02 4.86
C ALA A 191 -6.10 11.60 6.11
N SER A 192 -6.85 10.77 6.84
CA SER A 192 -7.56 11.19 8.05
C SER A 192 -6.59 11.75 9.09
N GLY A 193 -6.82 13.01 9.50
CA GLY A 193 -5.96 13.70 10.46
C GLY A 193 -4.60 14.17 9.92
N MET A 194 -4.34 14.04 8.61
CA MET A 194 -3.14 14.60 7.98
C MET A 194 -3.35 16.05 7.56
N VAL A 195 -2.32 16.89 7.79
CA VAL A 195 -2.30 18.27 7.29
C VAL A 195 -1.68 18.28 5.89
N LEU A 196 -2.52 18.18 4.87
CA LEU A 196 -2.11 18.15 3.46
C LEU A 196 -2.04 19.55 2.83
N GLY A 197 -1.31 19.66 1.72
CA GLY A 197 -1.23 20.88 0.91
C GLY A 197 -0.24 21.95 1.40
N GLY A 198 0.67 21.60 2.32
CA GLY A 198 1.71 22.52 2.80
C GLY A 198 1.18 23.73 3.57
N SER A 199 2.04 24.72 3.83
CA SER A 199 1.71 25.90 4.66
C SER A 199 1.20 27.12 3.86
N GLY A 200 1.27 27.09 2.52
CA GLY A 200 0.86 28.21 1.68
C GLY A 200 -0.66 28.34 1.51
N ASP A 201 -1.07 29.47 0.92
CA ASP A 201 -2.47 29.76 0.60
C ASP A 201 -3.03 28.82 -0.48
N ASP A 202 -2.18 28.41 -1.43
CA ASP A 202 -2.52 27.49 -2.50
C ASP A 202 -2.10 26.05 -2.19
N TRP A 203 -2.75 25.07 -2.84
CA TRP A 203 -2.24 23.71 -2.98
C TRP A 203 -2.18 23.33 -4.46
N ASN A 204 -1.02 23.59 -5.07
CA ASN A 204 -0.78 23.36 -6.50
C ASN A 204 0.24 22.24 -6.66
N GLN A 205 -0.18 21.04 -7.05
CA GLN A 205 0.73 19.90 -7.21
C GLN A 205 0.36 18.97 -8.37
N ASN A 206 1.39 18.40 -8.99
CA ASN A 206 1.24 17.35 -9.98
C ASN A 206 1.82 16.03 -9.47
N TYR A 207 0.93 15.07 -9.18
CA TYR A 207 1.29 13.75 -8.72
C TYR A 207 1.17 12.67 -9.82
N THR A 208 1.08 13.05 -11.09
CA THR A 208 1.09 12.09 -12.19
C THR A 208 2.42 11.33 -12.20
N SER A 209 2.34 10.00 -12.16
CA SER A 209 3.51 9.11 -12.10
C SER A 209 3.80 8.49 -13.47
N THR A 210 5.08 8.43 -13.85
CA THR A 210 5.54 7.65 -15.02
C THR A 210 5.52 6.15 -14.78
N LYS A 211 5.39 5.70 -13.52
CA LYS A 211 5.26 4.29 -13.16
C LYS A 211 3.86 3.73 -13.40
N GLY A 212 2.88 4.58 -13.68
CA GLY A 212 1.54 4.19 -14.12
C GLY A 212 0.43 4.24 -13.06
N GLY A 213 0.76 4.31 -11.77
CA GLY A 213 -0.21 4.42 -10.68
C GLY A 213 -0.67 5.85 -10.42
N GLY A 214 -1.93 6.01 -10.05
CA GLY A 214 -2.48 7.27 -9.52
C GLY A 214 -2.69 7.20 -8.00
N TRP A 215 -3.14 8.31 -7.41
CA TRP A 215 -3.37 8.41 -5.97
C TRP A 215 -4.83 8.63 -5.65
N ILE A 216 -5.28 8.09 -4.51
CA ILE A 216 -6.59 8.38 -3.96
C ILE A 216 -6.42 8.72 -2.48
N PHE A 217 -6.80 9.92 -2.08
CA PHE A 217 -6.87 10.26 -0.67
C PHE A 217 -8.21 9.79 -0.09
N ASP A 218 -8.16 9.11 1.05
CA ASP A 218 -9.34 8.67 1.81
C ASP A 218 -9.42 9.40 3.16
N GLY A 219 -10.49 10.17 3.36
CA GLY A 219 -10.65 10.96 4.58
C GLY A 219 -9.81 12.24 4.65
N ALA A 220 -9.40 12.80 3.51
CA ALA A 220 -8.68 14.08 3.50
C ALA A 220 -9.61 15.21 3.92
N THR A 221 -9.14 16.09 4.81
CA THR A 221 -9.83 17.33 5.16
C THR A 221 -8.88 18.51 4.93
N VAL A 222 -9.11 19.27 3.86
CA VAL A 222 -8.22 20.34 3.43
C VAL A 222 -9.02 21.62 3.19
N SER A 223 -8.52 22.72 3.74
CA SER A 223 -9.04 24.06 3.47
C SER A 223 -7.87 24.99 3.13
N LYS A 224 -7.97 25.64 1.98
CA LYS A 224 -7.00 26.61 1.46
C LYS A 224 -7.69 27.93 1.19
N THR A 225 -6.98 29.04 1.42
CA THR A 225 -7.46 30.41 1.18
C THR A 225 -7.34 30.78 -0.30
N GLY A 226 -6.39 30.19 -1.01
CA GLY A 226 -6.17 30.37 -2.43
C GLY A 226 -6.76 29.24 -3.28
N ASN A 227 -6.08 28.91 -4.36
CA ASN A 227 -6.46 27.86 -5.31
C ASN A 227 -6.03 26.48 -4.83
N ILE A 228 -6.77 25.46 -5.25
CA ILE A 228 -6.32 24.07 -5.20
C ILE A 228 -6.25 23.59 -6.65
N SER A 229 -5.07 23.18 -7.12
CA SER A 229 -4.86 22.68 -8.48
C SER A 229 -4.03 21.40 -8.43
N LEU A 230 -4.69 20.27 -8.58
CA LEU A 230 -4.10 18.95 -8.39
C LEU A 230 -4.19 18.08 -9.64
N GLN A 231 -3.15 17.30 -9.90
CA GLN A 231 -3.13 16.30 -10.96
C GLN A 231 -2.72 14.92 -10.44
N GLY A 232 -3.31 13.86 -11.01
CA GLY A 232 -2.98 12.47 -10.68
C GLY A 232 -3.52 11.99 -9.33
N VAL A 233 -4.54 12.67 -8.79
CA VAL A 233 -5.13 12.37 -7.47
C VAL A 233 -6.65 12.38 -7.54
N GLY A 234 -7.27 11.44 -6.83
CA GLY A 234 -8.70 11.38 -6.55
C GLY A 234 -8.98 11.45 -5.05
N PHE A 235 -10.26 11.49 -4.69
CA PHE A 235 -10.72 11.66 -3.32
C PHE A 235 -11.87 10.70 -2.99
N VAL A 236 -11.81 10.14 -1.78
CA VAL A 236 -12.87 9.33 -1.19
C VAL A 236 -13.10 9.81 0.25
N ASN A 237 -14.35 9.85 0.71
CA ASN A 237 -14.71 10.25 2.08
C ASN A 237 -14.09 11.60 2.53
N SER A 238 -13.88 12.53 1.61
CA SER A 238 -13.03 13.70 1.83
C SER A 238 -13.82 15.01 1.85
N SER A 239 -13.21 16.07 2.37
CA SER A 239 -13.70 17.44 2.30
C SER A 239 -12.58 18.37 1.87
N VAL A 240 -12.69 18.95 0.68
CA VAL A 240 -11.66 19.82 0.09
C VAL A 240 -12.29 21.17 -0.26
N THR A 241 -11.79 22.23 0.37
CA THR A 241 -12.25 23.61 0.15
C THR A 241 -11.10 24.47 -0.37
N ALA A 242 -11.29 25.05 -1.55
CA ALA A 242 -10.47 26.16 -2.06
C ALA A 242 -11.19 27.48 -1.79
N GLY A 243 -10.43 28.52 -1.40
CA GLY A 243 -10.97 29.86 -1.30
C GLY A 243 -11.29 30.42 -2.69
N GLN A 244 -10.44 30.11 -3.65
CA GLN A 244 -10.56 30.51 -5.06
C GLN A 244 -11.00 29.32 -5.92
N ASP A 245 -10.28 28.98 -6.99
CA ASP A 245 -10.62 27.86 -7.89
C ASP A 245 -10.16 26.51 -7.30
N LEU A 246 -10.96 25.47 -7.53
CA LEU A 246 -10.63 24.08 -7.24
C LEU A 246 -10.56 23.29 -8.54
N THR A 247 -9.37 22.83 -8.93
CA THR A 247 -9.12 22.03 -10.11
C THR A 247 -8.53 20.68 -9.72
N VAL A 248 -9.14 19.59 -10.19
CA VAL A 248 -8.58 18.24 -10.11
C VAL A 248 -8.54 17.64 -11.51
N ASN A 249 -7.34 17.38 -12.02
CA ASN A 249 -7.13 16.97 -13.40
C ASN A 249 -6.28 15.71 -13.50
N ASN A 250 -6.92 14.58 -13.80
CA ASN A 250 -6.26 13.31 -14.04
C ASN A 250 -5.94 13.05 -15.52
N GLY A 251 -6.14 14.05 -16.40
CA GLY A 251 -5.87 13.96 -17.83
C GLY A 251 -6.57 12.76 -18.45
N ASP A 252 -5.79 11.85 -19.04
CA ASP A 252 -6.30 10.65 -19.70
C ASP A 252 -6.65 9.51 -18.74
N ALA A 253 -6.32 9.62 -17.45
CA ALA A 253 -6.71 8.65 -16.43
C ALA A 253 -8.13 8.93 -15.92
N SER A 254 -8.70 7.94 -15.23
CA SER A 254 -9.98 8.12 -14.55
C SER A 254 -9.83 9.00 -13.31
N LEU A 255 -10.89 9.71 -12.95
CA LEU A 255 -10.99 10.50 -11.74
C LEU A 255 -12.03 9.88 -10.80
N THR A 256 -11.63 9.64 -9.56
CA THR A 256 -12.51 9.14 -8.49
C THR A 256 -12.79 10.27 -7.51
N VAL A 257 -14.06 10.63 -7.32
CA VAL A 257 -14.53 11.56 -6.29
C VAL A 257 -15.78 10.96 -5.67
N GLN A 258 -15.61 10.22 -4.58
CA GLN A 258 -16.72 9.48 -3.94
C GLN A 258 -16.89 9.91 -2.49
N ASN A 259 -18.13 10.07 -2.04
CA ASN A 259 -18.50 10.55 -0.72
C ASN A 259 -17.66 11.77 -0.30
N THR A 260 -17.42 12.68 -1.25
CA THR A 260 -16.47 13.77 -1.10
C THR A 260 -17.16 15.10 -1.35
N THR A 261 -16.95 16.05 -0.45
CA THR A 261 -17.36 17.45 -0.64
C THR A 261 -16.21 18.22 -1.27
N LEU A 262 -16.44 18.75 -2.47
CA LEU A 262 -15.54 19.72 -3.10
C LEU A 262 -16.21 21.09 -3.07
N ASN A 263 -15.51 22.11 -2.60
CA ASN A 263 -16.02 23.47 -2.48
C ASN A 263 -15.01 24.49 -3.00
N ALA A 264 -15.50 25.50 -3.72
CA ALA A 264 -14.75 26.68 -4.16
C ALA A 264 -15.53 27.92 -3.68
N THR A 265 -14.97 28.72 -2.76
CA THR A 265 -15.77 29.77 -2.10
C THR A 265 -16.04 30.99 -2.98
N ALA A 266 -15.09 31.34 -3.85
CA ALA A 266 -15.20 32.46 -4.79
C ALA A 266 -14.95 32.06 -6.25
N GLY A 267 -14.39 30.88 -6.49
CA GLY A 267 -14.01 30.39 -7.82
C GLY A 267 -14.89 29.25 -8.34
N ASN A 268 -14.39 28.59 -9.38
CA ASN A 268 -15.04 27.45 -10.03
C ASN A 268 -14.46 26.12 -9.54
N ILE A 269 -15.25 25.07 -9.71
CA ILE A 269 -14.79 23.68 -9.58
C ILE A 269 -14.63 23.10 -10.99
N SER A 270 -13.43 22.61 -11.30
CA SER A 270 -13.10 21.98 -12.58
C SER A 270 -12.56 20.57 -12.34
N LEU A 271 -13.18 19.57 -12.99
CA LEU A 271 -12.83 18.16 -12.84
C LEU A 271 -12.53 17.56 -14.22
N THR A 272 -11.37 16.93 -14.36
CA THR A 272 -10.96 16.25 -15.60
C THR A 272 -10.54 14.82 -15.32
N GLY A 273 -11.11 13.88 -16.08
CA GLY A 273 -10.71 12.48 -16.13
C GLY A 273 -11.26 11.85 -17.40
N ASN A 274 -10.50 11.89 -18.50
CA ASN A 274 -11.01 11.57 -19.85
C ASN A 274 -11.38 10.09 -20.00
N ALA A 275 -10.78 9.19 -19.20
CA ALA A 275 -11.20 7.79 -19.14
C ALA A 275 -12.48 7.56 -18.31
N GLY A 276 -13.00 8.59 -17.66
CA GLY A 276 -14.23 8.57 -16.88
C GLY A 276 -14.09 9.27 -15.53
N ILE A 277 -15.18 9.88 -15.07
CA ILE A 277 -15.31 10.47 -13.73
C ILE A 277 -16.35 9.67 -12.95
N SER A 278 -15.94 9.11 -11.81
CA SER A 278 -16.83 8.44 -10.87
C SER A 278 -17.22 9.41 -9.76
N LEU A 279 -18.50 9.79 -9.73
CA LEU A 279 -19.13 10.63 -8.71
C LEU A 279 -20.21 9.80 -8.01
N SER A 280 -20.15 9.70 -6.69
CA SER A 280 -21.16 9.01 -5.87
C SER A 280 -21.13 9.46 -4.43
#